data_AF-A0A7V1LEP2-F1
#
_entry.id   AF-A0A7V1LEP2-F1
#
_cell.length_a   1.000
_cell.length_b   1.000
_cell.length_c   1.000
_cell.angle_alpha   90.00
_cell.angle_beta   90.00
_cell.angle_gamma   90.00
#
_symmetry.space_group_name_H-M   'P 1'
#
loop_
_entity.id
_entity.type
_entity.pdbx_description
1 polymer ?
#
loop_
_entity_poly.entity_id
_entity_poly.type
_entity_poly.pdbx_seq_one_letter_code
_entity_poly.pdbx_strand_id
1 'polypeptide(L)'
;MNWLNLPKDKQQELFKQLSFKTGIQPQAIEKDAWVTLVLRIIFNSEIAEHLVFKGGTSLSKAYGLIKRFSEDIDIAINREFLGFTGKLTKGQIRKLRRVSHAFVLNEMSSIITNEFGRHNIDNLLFKIEVENTKISDQDPEIIKI
;
A
#
# COMPACT_ATOMS: atom_id res chain seq x y z
N MET A 1 -5.87 17.34 -10.79
CA MET A 1 -6.74 17.70 -9.65
C MET A 1 -6.72 16.52 -8.69
N ASN A 2 -6.26 16.69 -7.45
CA ASN A 2 -6.31 15.64 -6.43
C ASN A 2 -7.65 15.77 -5.70
N TRP A 3 -8.48 14.72 -5.68
CA TRP A 3 -9.80 14.74 -5.02
C TRP A 3 -9.70 15.01 -3.53
N LEU A 4 -8.55 14.71 -2.92
CA LEU A 4 -8.22 15.02 -1.53
C LEU A 4 -8.19 16.51 -1.21
N ASN A 5 -7.96 17.37 -2.21
CA ASN A 5 -7.91 18.83 -2.01
C ASN A 5 -9.31 19.47 -1.98
N LEU A 6 -10.36 18.68 -2.23
CA LEU A 6 -11.73 19.15 -2.14
C LEU A 6 -12.18 19.20 -0.68
N PRO A 7 -13.05 20.15 -0.29
CA PRO A 7 -13.77 20.08 0.97
C PRO A 7 -14.52 18.75 1.14
N LYS A 8 -14.66 18.28 2.38
CA LYS A 8 -15.22 16.94 2.68
C LYS A 8 -16.62 16.74 2.11
N ASP A 9 -17.47 17.77 2.13
CA ASP A 9 -18.81 17.74 1.52
C ASP A 9 -18.74 17.56 -0.01
N LYS A 10 -17.76 18.18 -0.67
CA LYS A 10 -17.54 18.03 -2.12
C LYS A 10 -16.97 16.66 -2.48
N GLN A 11 -16.10 16.09 -1.65
CA GLN A 11 -15.63 14.71 -1.83
C GLN A 11 -16.80 13.71 -1.73
N GLN A 12 -17.65 13.87 -0.71
CA GLN A 12 -18.85 13.03 -0.54
C GLN A 12 -19.82 13.15 -1.71
N GLU A 13 -20.05 14.37 -2.20
CA GLU A 13 -20.88 14.61 -3.37
C GLU A 13 -20.29 13.95 -4.62
N LEU A 14 -18.98 14.06 -4.84
CA LEU A 14 -18.29 13.39 -5.93
C LEU A 14 -18.51 11.86 -5.88
N PHE A 15 -18.33 11.23 -4.72
CA PHE A 15 -18.53 9.79 -4.59
C PHE A 15 -20.00 9.37 -4.75
N LYS A 16 -20.96 10.18 -4.32
CA LYS A 16 -22.39 9.96 -4.58
C LYS A 16 -22.73 10.04 -6.06
N GLN A 17 -22.18 11.03 -6.77
CA GLN A 17 -22.39 11.16 -8.22
C GLN A 17 -21.77 9.99 -9.00
N LEU A 18 -20.57 9.53 -8.60
CA LEU A 18 -19.95 8.34 -9.18
C LEU A 18 -20.78 7.10 -8.87
N SER A 19 -21.32 6.98 -7.65
CA SER A 19 -22.21 5.89 -7.26
C SER A 19 -23.44 5.80 -8.15
N PHE A 20 -24.09 6.93 -8.44
CA PHE A 20 -25.24 6.96 -9.36
C PHE A 20 -24.88 6.48 -10.77
N LYS A 21 -23.66 6.77 -11.24
CA LYS A 21 -23.19 6.39 -12.59
C LYS A 21 -22.76 4.92 -12.69
N THR A 22 -22.16 4.37 -11.63
CA THR A 22 -21.54 3.04 -11.66
C THR A 22 -22.36 1.96 -10.97
N GLY A 23 -23.34 2.34 -10.14
CA GLY A 23 -24.06 1.42 -9.25
C GLY A 23 -23.24 0.92 -8.06
N ILE A 24 -22.02 1.43 -7.86
CA ILE A 24 -21.13 1.05 -6.76
C ILE A 24 -21.43 1.94 -5.55
N GLN A 25 -21.43 1.39 -4.34
CA GLN A 25 -21.64 2.19 -3.13
C GLN A 25 -20.56 3.27 -2.96
N PRO A 26 -20.89 4.52 -2.55
CA PRO A 26 -19.92 5.62 -2.42
C PRO A 26 -18.70 5.25 -1.57
N GLN A 27 -18.91 4.50 -0.48
CA GLN A 27 -17.84 4.05 0.41
C GLN A 27 -16.85 3.11 -0.29
N ALA A 28 -17.34 2.23 -1.18
CA ALA A 28 -16.48 1.33 -1.95
C ALA A 28 -15.66 2.09 -3.00
N ILE A 29 -16.23 3.16 -3.58
CA ILE A 29 -15.53 4.06 -4.51
C ILE A 29 -14.42 4.82 -3.78
N GLU A 30 -14.73 5.39 -2.61
CA GLU A 30 -13.75 6.08 -1.76
C GLU A 30 -12.60 5.15 -1.36
N LYS A 31 -12.91 3.93 -0.90
CA LYS A 31 -11.91 2.91 -0.59
C LYS A 31 -11.02 2.58 -1.78
N ASP A 32 -11.62 2.35 -2.95
CA ASP A 32 -10.85 2.04 -4.17
C ASP A 32 -9.94 3.20 -4.61
N ALA A 33 -10.40 4.45 -4.43
CA ALA A 33 -9.61 5.64 -4.69
C ALA A 33 -8.38 5.72 -3.77
N TRP A 34 -8.55 5.44 -2.46
CA TRP A 34 -7.43 5.35 -1.51
C TRP A 34 -6.46 4.23 -1.84
N VAL A 35 -6.95 3.01 -2.11
CA VAL A 35 -6.10 1.87 -2.51
C VAL A 35 -5.26 2.21 -3.74
N THR A 36 -5.89 2.82 -4.76
CA THR A 36 -5.22 3.21 -5.99
C THR A 36 -4.18 4.31 -5.74
N LEU A 37 -4.49 5.26 -4.85
CA LEU A 37 -3.56 6.30 -4.45
C LEU A 37 -2.35 5.71 -3.73
N VAL A 38 -2.54 4.85 -2.74
CA VAL A 38 -1.45 4.19 -1.99
C VAL A 38 -0.54 3.40 -2.92
N LEU A 39 -1.11 2.62 -3.84
CA LEU A 39 -0.33 1.91 -4.87
C LEU A 39 0.51 2.89 -5.70
N ARG A 40 -0.08 4.01 -6.13
CA ARG A 40 0.66 5.05 -6.86
C ARG A 40 1.82 5.60 -6.01
N ILE A 41 1.58 5.96 -4.76
CA ILE A 41 2.60 6.49 -3.85
C ILE A 41 3.75 5.50 -3.67
N ILE A 42 3.45 4.24 -3.36
CA ILE A 42 4.46 3.21 -3.13
C ILE A 42 5.28 2.95 -4.40
N PHE A 43 4.65 2.85 -5.57
CA PHE A 43 5.35 2.58 -6.84
C PHE A 43 5.96 3.82 -7.51
N ASN A 44 5.87 5.01 -6.89
CA ASN A 44 6.68 6.19 -7.26
C ASN A 44 7.88 6.39 -6.31
N SER A 45 8.02 5.57 -5.27
CA SER A 45 9.13 5.64 -4.32
C SER A 45 10.46 5.14 -4.91
N GLU A 46 11.55 5.48 -4.24
CA GLU A 46 12.91 5.04 -4.60
C GLU A 46 13.12 3.52 -4.54
N ILE A 47 12.26 2.78 -3.83
CA ILE A 47 12.34 1.32 -3.72
C ILE A 47 11.42 0.58 -4.69
N ALA A 48 10.70 1.29 -5.56
CA ALA A 48 9.64 0.72 -6.41
C ALA A 48 10.13 -0.46 -7.27
N GLU A 49 11.37 -0.42 -7.77
CA GLU A 49 11.97 -1.50 -8.57
C GLU A 49 12.22 -2.80 -7.78
N HIS A 50 12.19 -2.71 -6.45
CA HIS A 50 12.34 -3.84 -5.54
C HIS A 50 11.00 -4.35 -5.00
N LEU A 51 9.88 -3.76 -5.44
CA LEU A 51 8.54 -4.13 -5.00
C LEU A 51 7.78 -4.87 -6.10
N VAL A 52 6.93 -5.81 -5.68
CA VAL A 52 6.02 -6.53 -6.57
C VAL A 52 4.61 -6.45 -6.01
N PHE A 53 3.70 -5.85 -6.77
CA PHE A 53 2.27 -5.89 -6.45
C PHE A 53 1.70 -7.26 -6.82
N LYS A 54 1.15 -7.97 -5.84
CA LYS A 54 0.68 -9.35 -6.00
C LYS A 54 -0.73 -9.54 -5.43
N GLY A 55 -1.15 -10.80 -5.34
CA GLY A 55 -2.41 -11.18 -4.72
C GLY A 55 -3.62 -10.86 -5.61
N GLY A 56 -4.81 -11.09 -5.08
CA GLY A 56 -6.04 -10.96 -5.88
C GLY A 56 -6.34 -9.51 -6.29
N THR A 57 -5.85 -8.50 -5.56
CA THR A 57 -6.02 -7.09 -5.94
C THR A 57 -5.22 -6.74 -7.19
N SER A 58 -4.06 -7.37 -7.40
CA SER A 58 -3.32 -7.23 -8.66
C SER A 58 -4.07 -7.83 -9.85
N LEU A 59 -4.74 -8.98 -9.65
CA LEU A 59 -5.55 -9.63 -10.69
C LEU A 59 -6.76 -8.77 -11.10
N SER A 60 -7.39 -8.06 -10.16
CA SER A 60 -8.49 -7.14 -10.49
C SER A 60 -7.99 -5.84 -11.11
N LYS A 61 -7.01 -5.16 -10.50
CA LYS A 61 -6.58 -3.82 -10.92
C LYS A 61 -5.67 -3.79 -12.14
N ALA A 62 -4.73 -4.71 -12.27
CA ALA A 62 -3.76 -4.70 -13.38
C ALA A 62 -4.23 -5.52 -14.59
N TYR A 63 -4.96 -6.61 -14.35
CA TYR A 63 -5.32 -7.57 -15.40
C TYR A 63 -6.82 -7.67 -15.69
N GLY A 64 -7.69 -7.08 -14.85
CA GLY A 64 -9.15 -7.15 -15.03
C GLY A 64 -9.72 -8.57 -14.97
N LEU A 65 -9.00 -9.53 -14.38
CA LEU A 65 -9.34 -10.96 -14.41
C LEU A 65 -10.44 -11.32 -13.43
N ILE A 66 -10.63 -10.52 -12.39
CA ILE A 66 -11.68 -10.72 -11.38
C ILE A 66 -12.38 -9.39 -11.07
N LYS A 67 -13.68 -9.46 -10.80
CA LYS A 67 -14.52 -8.29 -10.47
C LYS A 67 -14.88 -8.29 -8.98
N ARG A 68 -13.89 -8.01 -8.14
CA ARG A 68 -14.09 -7.84 -6.69
C ARG A 68 -13.46 -6.53 -6.22
N PHE A 69 -14.13 -5.88 -5.27
CA PHE A 69 -13.52 -4.83 -4.48
C PHE A 69 -12.51 -5.45 -3.51
N SER A 70 -11.38 -4.79 -3.31
CA SER A 70 -10.42 -5.15 -2.28
C SER A 70 -10.05 -3.90 -1.51
N GLU A 71 -10.06 -4.02 -0.19
CA GLU A 71 -9.56 -3.01 0.73
C GLU A 71 -8.05 -3.15 0.94
N ASP A 72 -7.54 -4.37 0.85
CA ASP A 72 -6.13 -4.68 1.07
C ASP A 72 -5.33 -4.77 -0.24
N ILE A 73 -4.04 -4.45 -0.14
CA ILE A 73 -3.02 -4.66 -1.19
C ILE A 73 -1.91 -5.57 -0.68
N ASP A 74 -1.53 -6.55 -1.49
CA ASP A 74 -0.40 -7.43 -1.18
C ASP A 74 0.85 -6.95 -1.93
N ILE A 75 1.91 -6.62 -1.20
CA ILE A 75 3.19 -6.20 -1.78
C ILE A 75 4.28 -7.16 -1.30
N ALA A 76 5.11 -7.66 -2.22
CA ALA A 76 6.32 -8.39 -1.90
C ALA A 76 7.55 -7.51 -2.12
N ILE A 77 8.55 -7.66 -1.27
CA ILE A 77 9.87 -7.03 -1.39
C ILE A 77 10.86 -8.05 -1.94
N ASN A 78 11.67 -7.64 -2.92
CA ASN A 78 12.77 -8.46 -3.42
C ASN A 78 13.79 -8.70 -2.30
N ARG A 79 13.96 -9.96 -1.91
CA ARG A 79 14.93 -10.36 -0.88
C ARG A 79 16.39 -9.99 -1.21
N GLU A 80 16.73 -9.83 -2.49
CA GLU A 80 18.09 -9.45 -2.89
C GLU A 80 18.39 -8.00 -2.54
N PHE A 81 17.39 -7.11 -2.60
CA PHE A 81 17.48 -5.75 -2.10
C PHE A 81 17.81 -5.72 -0.60
N LEU A 82 17.29 -6.69 0.16
CA LEU A 82 17.59 -6.87 1.58
C LEU A 82 18.93 -7.62 1.83
N GLY A 83 19.71 -7.88 0.80
CA GLY A 83 21.01 -8.55 0.89
C GLY A 83 20.97 -10.09 0.95
N PHE A 84 19.85 -10.71 0.57
CA PHE A 84 19.69 -12.18 0.60
C PHE A 84 19.56 -12.76 -0.81
N THR A 85 20.67 -13.22 -1.38
CA THR A 85 20.75 -13.81 -2.73
C THR A 85 20.79 -15.35 -2.70
N GLY A 86 20.63 -15.98 -3.87
CA GLY A 86 20.81 -17.43 -4.01
C GLY A 86 19.82 -18.30 -3.23
N LYS A 87 20.16 -19.57 -2.97
CA LYS A 87 19.31 -20.48 -2.18
C LYS A 87 19.52 -20.24 -0.69
N LEU A 88 18.44 -19.92 0.03
CA LEU A 88 18.50 -19.63 1.46
C LEU A 88 18.30 -20.89 2.31
N THR A 89 19.10 -21.02 3.37
CA THR A 89 18.87 -21.98 4.46
C THR A 89 17.73 -21.53 5.36
N LYS A 90 17.18 -22.44 6.20
CA LYS A 90 16.15 -22.08 7.21
C LYS A 90 16.61 -20.95 8.14
N GLY A 91 17.89 -20.94 8.53
CA GLY A 91 18.47 -19.88 9.36
C GLY A 91 18.51 -18.52 8.64
N GLN A 92 18.89 -18.51 7.36
CA GLN A 92 18.87 -17.30 6.53
C GLN A 92 17.45 -16.79 6.29
N ILE A 93 16.46 -17.67 6.11
CA ILE A 93 15.05 -17.27 6.01
C ILE A 93 14.60 -16.56 7.30
N ARG A 94 14.96 -17.08 8.48
CA ARG A 94 14.64 -16.41 9.74
C ARG A 94 15.32 -15.05 9.86
N LYS A 95 16.57 -14.93 9.40
CA LYS A 95 17.29 -13.65 9.35
C LYS A 95 16.63 -12.67 8.37
N LEU A 96 16.20 -13.15 7.20
CA LEU A 96 15.46 -12.36 6.22
C LEU A 96 14.19 -11.78 6.83
N ARG A 97 13.38 -12.57 7.54
CA ARG A 97 12.17 -12.06 8.21
C ARG A 97 12.47 -10.93 9.19
N ARG A 98 13.54 -11.04 9.97
CA ARG A 98 13.99 -9.98 10.90
C ARG A 98 14.43 -8.70 10.19
N VAL A 99 15.13 -8.84 9.07
CA VAL A 99 15.53 -7.69 8.25
C VAL A 99 14.32 -7.06 7.58
N SER A 100 13.41 -7.86 7.02
CA SER A 100 12.14 -7.37 6.46
C SER A 100 11.31 -6.61 7.50
N HIS A 101 11.17 -7.16 8.71
CA HIS A 101 10.49 -6.49 9.82
C HIS A 101 11.14 -5.14 10.15
N ALA A 102 12.46 -5.11 10.32
CA ALA A 102 13.19 -3.89 10.63
C ALA A 102 13.05 -2.84 9.51
N PHE A 103 13.07 -3.27 8.24
CA PHE A 103 12.86 -2.41 7.09
C PHE A 103 11.45 -1.82 7.09
N VAL A 104 10.41 -2.64 7.30
CA VAL A 104 9.02 -2.16 7.34
C VAL A 104 8.80 -1.17 8.49
N LEU A 105 9.34 -1.49 9.67
CA LEU A 105 9.18 -0.69 10.88
C LEU A 105 9.91 0.66 10.80
N ASN A 106 11.15 0.67 10.31
CA ASN A 106 12.02 1.85 10.42
C ASN A 106 12.10 2.67 9.11
N GLU A 107 11.98 2.01 7.95
CA GLU A 107 12.28 2.62 6.65
C GLU A 107 11.02 2.80 5.80
N MET A 108 10.26 1.72 5.58
CA MET A 108 9.09 1.73 4.69
C MET A 108 8.06 2.79 5.08
N SER A 109 7.76 2.92 6.37
CA SER A 109 6.79 3.92 6.85
C SER A 109 7.26 5.36 6.60
N SER A 110 8.56 5.61 6.72
CA SER A 110 9.16 6.91 6.40
C SER A 110 9.13 7.18 4.91
N ILE A 111 9.50 6.18 4.08
CA ILE A 111 9.44 6.25 2.62
C ILE A 111 8.02 6.61 2.17
N ILE A 112 7.00 5.89 2.64
CA ILE A 112 5.60 6.15 2.28
C ILE A 112 5.21 7.57 2.69
N THR A 113 5.51 7.99 3.93
CA THR A 113 5.19 9.35 4.42
C THR A 113 5.84 10.43 3.55
N ASN A 114 7.12 10.26 3.20
CA ASN A 114 7.86 11.20 2.37
C ASN A 114 7.28 11.28 0.95
N GLU A 115 6.89 10.15 0.37
CA GLU A 115 6.26 10.11 -0.96
C GLU A 115 4.88 10.79 -0.97
N PHE A 116 4.06 10.61 0.08
CA PHE A 116 2.82 11.39 0.22
C PHE A 116 3.10 12.90 0.17
N GLY A 117 4.13 13.37 0.90
CA GLY A 117 4.55 14.76 0.89
C GLY A 117 5.03 15.23 -0.49
N ARG A 118 5.85 14.43 -1.20
CA ARG A 118 6.33 14.72 -2.57
C ARG A 118 5.17 14.84 -3.57
N HIS A 119 4.07 14.13 -3.32
CA HIS A 119 2.85 14.19 -4.12
C HIS A 119 1.86 15.29 -3.68
N ASN A 120 2.27 16.21 -2.80
CA ASN A 120 1.44 17.29 -2.26
C ASN A 120 0.16 16.80 -1.57
N ILE A 121 0.26 15.69 -0.83
CA ILE A 121 -0.83 15.18 0.00
C ILE A 121 -0.56 15.60 1.43
N ASP A 122 -1.53 16.26 2.04
CA ASP A 122 -1.43 16.74 3.41
C ASP A 122 -1.37 15.57 4.39
N ASN A 123 -0.36 15.57 5.26
CA ASN A 123 -0.16 14.56 6.31
C ASN A 123 -1.30 14.52 7.33
N LEU A 124 -2.15 15.54 7.39
CA LEU A 124 -3.36 15.55 8.21
C LEU A 124 -4.47 14.63 7.67
N LEU A 125 -4.36 14.14 6.44
CA LEU A 125 -5.38 13.33 5.77
C LEU A 125 -5.23 11.83 5.98
N PHE A 126 -4.08 11.36 6.47
CA PHE A 126 -3.78 9.94 6.60
C PHE A 126 -2.96 9.66 7.86
N LYS A 127 -2.93 8.40 8.29
CA LYS A 127 -2.10 7.96 9.42
C LYS A 127 -1.44 6.64 9.10
N ILE A 128 -0.11 6.63 9.07
CA ILE A 128 0.65 5.41 8.81
C ILE A 128 1.02 4.74 10.13
N GLU A 129 0.60 3.48 10.31
CA GLU A 129 0.91 2.66 11.47
C GLU A 129 1.37 1.26 11.06
N VAL A 130 2.52 0.84 11.57
CA VAL A 130 2.97 -0.56 11.47
C VAL A 130 2.32 -1.35 12.60
N GLU A 131 1.52 -2.36 12.26
CA GLU A 131 0.73 -3.10 13.25
C GLU A 131 1.62 -3.92 14.20
N ASN A 132 2.66 -4.56 13.65
CA ASN A 132 3.60 -5.35 14.40
C ASN A 132 4.85 -4.52 14.75
N THR A 133 5.07 -4.30 16.05
CA THR A 133 6.23 -3.55 16.57
C THR A 133 7.15 -4.40 17.45
N LYS A 134 6.85 -5.71 17.62
CA LYS A 134 7.51 -6.56 18.63
C LYS A 134 8.01 -7.89 18.07
N ILE A 135 7.27 -8.53 17.15
CA ILE A 135 7.56 -9.88 16.68
C ILE A 135 8.39 -9.80 15.40
N SER A 136 9.71 -9.83 15.56
CA SER A 136 10.63 -9.58 14.44
C SER A 136 10.70 -10.69 13.37
N ASP A 137 10.20 -11.90 13.61
CA ASP A 137 10.23 -12.98 12.62
C ASP A 137 8.85 -13.37 12.07
N GLN A 138 7.86 -12.48 12.26
CA GLN A 138 6.53 -12.59 11.66
C GLN A 138 6.59 -12.21 10.17
N ASP A 139 5.77 -12.88 9.38
CA ASP A 139 5.52 -12.59 7.98
C ASP A 139 4.10 -13.11 7.66
N PRO A 140 3.20 -12.33 7.04
CA PRO A 140 3.41 -10.98 6.51
C PRO A 140 3.48 -9.88 7.59
N GLU A 141 4.07 -8.74 7.23
CA GLU A 141 3.98 -7.47 7.96
C GLU A 141 2.78 -6.64 7.45
N ILE A 142 2.17 -5.85 8.33
CA ILE A 142 0.98 -5.04 8.02
C ILE A 142 1.25 -3.56 8.32
N ILE A 143 1.01 -2.71 7.32
CA ILE A 143 0.97 -1.25 7.45
C ILE A 143 -0.48 -0.81 7.23
N LYS A 144 -1.03 -0.06 8.19
CA LYS A 144 -2.32 0.64 8.08
C LYS A 144 -2.06 2.08 7.65
N ILE A 145 -2.89 2.59 6.74
CA ILE A 145 -2.82 3.95 6.18
C ILE A 145 -4.19 4.58 6.29
#